data_AF-A0A127T3J4-F1
#
_entry.id   AF-A0A127T3J4-F1
#
_cell.length_a   1.000
_cell.length_b   1.000
_cell.length_c   1.000
_cell.angle_alpha   90.00
_cell.angle_beta   90.00
_cell.angle_gamma   90.00
#
_symmetry.space_group_name_H-M   'P 1'
#
loop_
_entity.id
_entity.type
_entity.pdbx_description
1 polymer ?
#
loop_
_entity_poly.entity_id
_entity_poly.type
_entity_poly.pdbx_seq_one_letter_code
_entity_poly.pdbx_strand_id
1 'polypeptide(L)'
;MKKGINIKYRIFNVIGKLKIKESQELVTMIKGFGGIFWRTKNLDVVKKWYSEVLKIEIDNWNGTVVKPQLGNETIFSFFAENDSYFPTEQQVMLNFQVHNLNETIKH
;
A
#
# COMPACT_ATOMS: atom_id res chain seq x y z
N MET A 1 -15.02 -33.64 5.80
CA MET A 1 -13.63 -33.35 5.37
C MET A 1 -13.59 -33.36 3.85
N LYS A 2 -13.50 -32.18 3.21
CA LYS A 2 -13.46 -32.06 1.74
C LYS A 2 -12.02 -32.32 1.28
N LYS A 3 -11.85 -33.34 0.41
CA LYS A 3 -10.58 -33.61 -0.30
C LYS A 3 -10.34 -32.48 -1.29
N GLY A 4 -9.41 -31.57 -0.97
CA GLY A 4 -8.93 -30.52 -1.87
C GLY A 4 -7.88 -31.08 -2.82
N ILE A 5 -8.11 -30.88 -4.11
CA ILE A 5 -7.40 -31.45 -5.25
C ILE A 5 -5.97 -30.86 -5.32
N ASN A 6 -4.98 -31.74 -5.37
CA ASN A 6 -3.56 -31.40 -5.55
C ASN A 6 -3.22 -31.55 -7.03
N ILE A 7 -3.28 -30.47 -7.81
CA ILE A 7 -2.93 -30.50 -9.24
C ILE A 7 -1.43 -30.20 -9.39
N LYS A 8 -0.63 -31.23 -9.11
CA LYS A 8 0.76 -31.34 -9.56
C LYS A 8 0.76 -31.86 -11.00
N TYR A 9 0.92 -31.03 -12.04
CA TYR A 9 1.51 -31.45 -13.33
C TYR A 9 2.06 -30.20 -14.03
N ARG A 10 3.30 -30.20 -14.55
CA ARG A 10 3.56 -30.83 -15.86
C ARG A 10 5.04 -31.21 -16.01
N ILE A 11 5.28 -32.50 -16.14
CA ILE A 11 6.53 -33.07 -16.68
C ILE A 11 6.51 -32.82 -18.18
N PHE A 12 7.55 -32.16 -18.72
CA PHE A 12 7.91 -32.24 -20.12
C PHE A 12 9.26 -32.92 -20.22
N ASN A 13 9.24 -34.16 -20.71
CA ASN A 13 10.42 -34.87 -21.14
C ASN A 13 10.44 -34.75 -22.67
N VAL A 14 11.11 -33.74 -23.20
CA VAL A 14 11.49 -33.68 -24.62
C VAL A 14 12.95 -33.23 -24.68
N ILE A 15 13.74 -34.09 -25.29
CA ILE A 15 15.18 -34.02 -25.46
C ILE A 15 15.50 -32.80 -26.32
N GLY A 16 16.05 -31.75 -25.71
CA GLY A 16 16.49 -30.55 -26.42
C GLY A 16 16.75 -29.42 -25.44
N LYS A 17 18.01 -28.95 -25.35
CA LYS A 17 18.46 -27.85 -24.48
C LYS A 17 17.79 -26.53 -24.86
N LEU A 18 16.53 -26.34 -24.51
CA LEU A 18 15.95 -25.01 -24.35
C LEU A 18 16.29 -24.55 -22.94
N LYS A 19 17.31 -23.69 -22.82
CA LYS A 19 17.50 -22.87 -21.61
C LYS A 19 16.22 -22.05 -21.45
N ILE A 20 15.34 -22.49 -20.56
CA ILE A 20 14.25 -21.68 -20.04
C ILE A 20 14.95 -20.49 -19.37
N LYS A 21 14.92 -19.31 -20.00
CA LYS A 21 15.26 -18.06 -19.30
C LYS A 21 14.18 -17.89 -18.25
N GLU A 22 14.55 -18.08 -17.00
CA GLU A 22 13.74 -17.68 -15.85
C GLU A 22 13.37 -16.21 -16.07
N SER A 23 12.07 -15.91 -16.14
CA SER A 23 11.61 -14.54 -16.22
C SER A 23 12.03 -13.85 -14.94
N GLN A 24 12.97 -12.92 -15.01
CA GLN A 24 13.31 -12.07 -13.88
C GLN A 24 12.06 -11.28 -13.53
N GLU A 25 11.44 -11.64 -12.41
CA GLU A 25 10.29 -10.92 -11.89
C GLU A 25 10.72 -9.46 -11.71
N LEU A 26 9.97 -8.53 -12.30
CA LEU A 26 10.18 -7.11 -12.06
C LEU A 26 9.89 -6.85 -10.58
N VAL A 27 10.93 -6.86 -9.75
CA VAL A 27 10.82 -6.46 -8.35
C VAL A 27 10.55 -4.97 -8.34
N THR A 28 9.30 -4.61 -8.06
CA THR A 28 8.92 -3.22 -7.79
C THR A 28 9.78 -2.67 -6.64
N MET A 29 10.23 -1.42 -6.75
CA MET A 29 10.94 -0.75 -5.65
C MET A 29 10.03 -0.44 -4.45
N ILE A 30 8.70 -0.44 -4.68
CA ILE A 30 7.68 -0.13 -3.69
C ILE A 30 7.28 -1.41 -2.94
N LYS A 31 7.43 -1.38 -1.61
CA LYS A 31 6.92 -2.41 -0.68
C LYS A 31 5.45 -2.19 -0.33
N GLY A 32 5.02 -0.93 -0.28
CA GLY A 32 3.67 -0.53 0.11
C GLY A 32 3.57 0.96 0.40
N PHE A 33 2.47 1.38 1.03
CA PHE A 33 2.31 2.75 1.50
C PHE A 33 2.83 2.89 2.93
N GLY A 34 3.68 3.88 3.17
CA GLY A 34 4.04 4.34 4.51
C GLY A 34 3.00 5.33 5.05
N GLY A 35 2.41 6.13 4.17
CA GLY A 35 1.35 7.05 4.56
C GLY A 35 0.49 7.55 3.41
N ILE A 36 -0.75 7.86 3.74
CA ILE A 36 -1.75 8.49 2.87
C ILE A 36 -2.30 9.67 3.68
N PHE A 37 -2.01 10.88 3.22
CA PHE A 37 -2.37 12.11 3.91
C PHE A 37 -3.33 12.89 3.02
N TRP A 38 -4.55 13.13 3.49
CA TRP A 38 -5.65 13.67 2.68
C TRP A 38 -6.16 14.99 3.26
N ARG A 39 -6.12 16.06 2.46
CA ARG A 39 -6.69 17.37 2.78
C ARG A 39 -8.17 17.46 2.43
N THR A 40 -8.99 17.97 3.35
CA THR A 40 -10.43 18.14 3.15
C THR A 40 -10.97 19.40 3.82
N LYS A 41 -12.02 19.99 3.24
CA LYS A 41 -12.78 21.09 3.84
C LYS A 41 -13.75 20.63 4.93
N ASN A 42 -14.12 19.34 4.91
CA ASN A 42 -15.15 18.76 5.76
C ASN A 42 -14.57 17.65 6.62
N LEU A 43 -13.61 18.00 7.49
CA LEU A 43 -12.82 17.05 8.27
C LEU A 43 -13.70 16.08 9.07
N ASP A 44 -14.64 16.61 9.85
CA ASP A 44 -15.52 15.79 10.70
C ASP A 44 -16.43 14.87 9.91
N VAL A 45 -16.96 15.35 8.77
CA VAL A 45 -17.84 14.56 7.90
C VAL A 45 -17.08 13.39 7.30
N VAL A 46 -15.86 13.62 6.80
CA VAL A 46 -15.02 12.57 6.22
C VAL A 46 -14.62 11.57 7.29
N LYS A 47 -14.09 12.02 8.43
CA LYS A 47 -13.73 11.16 9.56
C LYS A 47 -14.90 10.27 9.98
N LYS A 48 -16.09 10.87 10.11
CA LYS A 48 -17.32 10.15 10.48
C LYS A 48 -17.67 9.08 9.45
N TRP A 49 -17.68 9.41 8.16
CA TRP A 49 -17.99 8.44 7.11
C TRP A 49 -17.03 7.24 7.14
N TYR A 50 -15.73 7.50 7.22
CA TYR A 50 -14.72 6.43 7.28
C TYR A 50 -14.91 5.56 8.53
N SER A 51 -15.19 6.17 9.68
CA SER A 51 -15.47 5.45 10.93
C SER A 51 -16.74 4.60 10.84
N GLU A 52 -17.82 5.15 10.27
CA GLU A 52 -19.12 4.46 10.20
C GLU A 52 -19.16 3.37 9.14
N VAL A 53 -18.54 3.60 7.98
CA VAL A 53 -18.61 2.71 6.82
C VAL A 53 -17.49 1.68 6.83
N LEU A 54 -16.25 2.10 7.09
CA LEU A 54 -15.09 1.20 7.09
C LEU A 54 -14.73 0.67 8.49
N LYS A 55 -15.42 1.13 9.54
CA LYS A 55 -15.19 0.71 10.93
C LYS A 55 -13.75 0.92 11.39
N ILE A 56 -13.11 1.99 10.89
CA ILE A 56 -11.79 2.40 11.33
C ILE A 56 -11.91 3.42 12.46
N GLU A 57 -11.21 3.20 13.58
CA GLU A 57 -11.06 4.23 14.60
C GLU A 57 -10.11 5.31 14.10
N ILE A 58 -10.61 6.55 14.03
CA ILE A 58 -9.79 7.73 13.74
C ILE A 58 -9.56 8.48 15.05
N ASP A 59 -8.29 8.57 15.43
CA ASP A 59 -7.87 9.20 16.68
C ASP A 59 -8.04 10.73 16.68
N ASN A 60 -7.76 11.32 17.84
CA ASN A 60 -7.77 12.77 18.06
C ASN A 60 -6.77 13.54 17.18
N TRP A 61 -5.73 12.88 16.67
CA TRP A 61 -4.77 13.47 15.73
C TRP A 61 -5.25 13.41 14.26
N ASN A 62 -6.51 13.03 14.01
CA ASN A 62 -7.17 12.95 12.70
C ASN A 62 -6.69 11.83 11.78
N GLY A 63 -6.07 10.79 12.33
CA GLY A 63 -5.68 9.62 11.55
C GLY A 63 -5.72 8.31 12.31
N THR A 64 -5.22 7.27 11.66
CA THR A 64 -5.13 5.91 12.17
C THR A 64 -3.96 5.17 11.51
N VAL A 65 -3.60 4.00 12.05
CA VAL A 65 -2.62 3.10 11.42
C VAL A 65 -3.35 1.89 10.84
N VAL A 66 -3.37 1.79 9.52
CA VAL A 66 -3.95 0.66 8.79
C VAL A 66 -2.90 -0.43 8.63
N LYS A 67 -3.24 -1.66 9.04
CA LYS A 67 -2.33 -2.82 8.99
C LYS A 67 -2.98 -3.97 8.20
N PRO A 68 -3.02 -3.91 6.86
CA PRO A 68 -3.70 -4.94 6.07
C PRO A 68 -2.98 -6.29 6.10
N GLN A 69 -1.66 -6.29 6.31
CA GLN A 69 -0.82 -7.48 6.37
C GLN A 69 0.33 -7.27 7.36
N LEU A 70 0.90 -8.37 7.88
CA LEU A 70 2.06 -8.32 8.78
C LEU A 70 3.24 -7.62 8.10
N GLY A 71 3.83 -6.64 8.78
CA GLY A 71 4.98 -5.87 8.28
C GLY A 71 4.62 -4.71 7.35
N ASN A 72 3.33 -4.49 7.04
CA ASN A 72 2.84 -3.35 6.28
C ASN A 72 1.96 -2.47 7.17
N GLU A 73 2.49 -1.32 7.57
CA GLU A 73 1.76 -0.31 8.31
C GLU A 73 1.65 0.97 7.48
N THR A 74 0.43 1.48 7.31
CA THR A 74 0.16 2.72 6.58
C THR A 74 -0.49 3.71 7.52
N ILE A 75 0.13 4.88 7.70
CA ILE A 75 -0.51 6.01 8.36
C ILE A 75 -1.57 6.57 7.43
N PHE A 76 -2.83 6.57 7.84
CA PHE A 76 -3.91 7.20 7.09
C PHE A 76 -4.43 8.39 7.89
N SER A 77 -4.27 9.60 7.37
CA SER A 77 -4.53 10.84 8.13
C SER A 77 -5.21 11.91 7.30
N PHE A 78 -6.07 12.69 7.96
CA PHE A 78 -6.81 13.80 7.36
C PHE A 78 -6.31 15.16 7.85
N PHE A 79 -6.27 16.14 6.95
CA PHE A 79 -5.80 17.50 7.20
C PHE A 79 -6.89 18.50 6.85
N ALA A 80 -6.96 19.59 7.61
CA ALA A 80 -7.85 20.71 7.30
C ALA A 80 -7.36 21.45 6.05
N GLU A 81 -8.28 22.13 5.36
CA GLU A 81 -8.01 22.87 4.11
C GLU A 81 -6.77 23.77 4.20
N ASN A 82 -6.59 24.48 5.32
CA ASN A 82 -5.53 25.48 5.48
C ASN A 82 -4.27 24.94 6.19
N ASP A 83 -4.17 23.63 6.44
CA ASP A 83 -3.02 23.04 7.13
C ASP A 83 -1.74 23.07 6.25
N SER A 84 -0.63 23.56 6.78
CA SER A 84 0.61 23.75 6.03
C SER A 84 1.59 22.56 6.07
N TYR A 85 1.18 21.40 6.60
CA TYR A 85 2.05 20.20 6.68
C TYR A 85 2.60 19.75 5.32
N PHE A 86 1.82 19.94 4.26
CA PHE A 86 2.22 19.73 2.86
C PHE A 86 1.62 20.84 1.98
N PRO A 87 2.10 21.04 0.74
CA PRO A 87 1.68 22.17 -0.09
C PRO A 87 0.15 22.27 -0.20
N THR A 88 -0.40 23.45 0.05
CA THR A 88 -1.85 23.66 0.26
C THR A 88 -2.65 23.49 -1.02
N GLU A 89 -2.02 23.65 -2.17
CA GLU A 89 -2.56 23.36 -3.50
C GLU A 89 -2.72 21.85 -3.76
N GLN A 90 -2.03 21.00 -2.99
CA GLN A 90 -2.13 19.55 -3.11
C GLN A 90 -3.23 19.01 -2.18
N GLN A 91 -4.09 18.15 -2.73
CA GLN A 91 -5.14 17.50 -1.95
C GLN A 91 -4.64 16.25 -1.21
N VAL A 92 -3.66 15.54 -1.77
CA VAL A 92 -3.18 14.27 -1.23
C VAL A 92 -1.66 14.22 -1.28
N MET A 93 -1.05 13.72 -0.20
CA MET A 93 0.35 13.29 -0.16
C MET A 93 0.40 11.79 0.05
N LEU A 94 1.17 11.11 -0.79
CA LEU A 94 1.40 9.67 -0.72
C LEU A 94 2.85 9.42 -0.34
N ASN A 95 3.07 8.65 0.72
CA ASN A 95 4.39 8.21 1.13
C ASN A 95 4.50 6.71 0.86
N PHE A 96 5.54 6.31 0.13
CA PHE A 96 5.80 4.90 -0.17
C PHE A 96 6.87 4.33 0.77
N GLN A 97 6.66 3.09 1.17
CA GLN A 97 7.72 2.25 1.70
C GLN A 97 8.47 1.66 0.52
N VAL A 98 9.79 1.76 0.52
CA VAL A 98 10.65 1.26 -0.56
C VAL A 98 11.67 0.26 -0.05
N HIS A 99 12.15 -0.61 -0.94
CA HIS A 99 13.20 -1.57 -0.62
C HIS A 99 14.54 -0.90 -0.32
N ASN A 100 14.84 0.24 -0.96
CA ASN A 100 16.08 0.98 -0.79
C ASN A 100 15.85 2.49 -0.93
N LEU A 101 15.85 3.20 0.21
CA LEU A 101 15.66 4.65 0.24
C LEU A 101 16.80 5.39 -0.47
N ASN A 102 18.05 4.99 -0.23
CA ASN A 102 19.24 5.62 -0.79
C ASN A 102 19.31 5.52 -2.32
N GLU A 103 18.74 4.47 -2.89
CA GLU A 103 18.62 4.32 -4.34
C GLU A 103 17.46 5.14 -4.91
N THR A 104 16.32 5.16 -4.21
CA THR A 104 15.10 5.84 -4.67
C THR A 104 15.30 7.35 -4.79
N ILE A 105 16.01 7.99 -3.87
CA ILE A 105 16.20 9.45 -3.84
C ILE A 105 17.25 9.98 -4.84
N LYS A 106 17.90 9.11 -5.62
CA LYS A 106 18.93 9.51 -6.61
C LYS A 106 18.35 9.98 -7.95
N HIS A 107 17.05 9.79 -8.16
CA HIS A 107 16.33 10.11 -9.39
C HIS A 107 15.48 11.38 -9.21
#